data_AF-A0AAP0NAQ0-F1
#
_entry.id   AF-A0AAP0NAQ0-F1
#
_cell.length_a   1.000
_cell.length_b   1.000
_cell.length_c   1.000
_cell.angle_alpha   90.00
_cell.angle_beta   90.00
_cell.angle_gamma   90.00
#
_symmetry.space_group_name_H-M   'P 1'
#
loop_
_entity.id
_entity.type
_entity.pdbx_description
1 polymer ?
#
loop_
_entity_poly.entity_id
_entity_poly.type
_entity_poly.pdbx_seq_one_letter_code
_entity_poly.pdbx_strand_id
1 'polypeptide(L)'
;MTTMMRFENDLPGVDIFVCTADPVIEPPMMVINTVLSVMAYDYPPEKLSIYLSDDGGSDLTFYALLEASHFCKYWIPYCNKFKVEPRSPAAYFISLSDQVDANQAEDLVIIKRLYEDMTNRIETASKLGRIPEVRTQHDGFSQWDSFSSRRDHDTILQVLIDGSDPSATDIEGCVLPTLVYLAREKRPQHFHNFKAGAMNALIRVSSKISNGQIILNVDCDMYSNNSQSVRDALCFFMDEEKGHEIAYVQFPQNFENVTKNEIYSSSLRVLSQTGLKYGCPVEDVITGLSIQCQGWKSVYFNPKRKGFLGVAATTLPQTLVQHKRWSEGDFQILLSKYSPAWYGLGRISLGLQMGYCTYCLWAPNCLATLCYSIIPSLCLLRGIPLVSKGELHAYQTRTHKNFSESSDEGHVPPFNSQSLPKQEINQNWFK
;
A
#
# COMPACT_ATOMS: atom_id res chain seq x y z
N MET A 1 19.78 -11.71 8.50
CA MET A 1 19.93 -10.83 9.69
C MET A 1 21.38 -10.39 9.90
N THR A 2 22.39 -11.21 9.57
CA THR A 2 23.82 -10.88 9.71
C THR A 2 24.38 -9.90 8.66
N THR A 3 23.68 -9.69 7.53
CA THR A 3 24.17 -8.87 6.41
C THR A 3 24.08 -7.35 6.66
N MET A 4 23.10 -6.87 7.42
CA MET A 4 22.90 -5.41 7.60
C MET A 4 23.85 -4.75 8.59
N MET A 5 24.32 -5.46 9.63
CA MET A 5 25.33 -4.92 10.55
C MET A 5 26.66 -4.63 9.82
N ARG A 6 26.89 -5.24 8.65
CA ARG A 6 28.11 -5.03 7.85
C ARG A 6 28.12 -3.71 7.07
N PHE A 7 26.96 -3.11 6.81
CA PHE A 7 26.80 -1.96 5.91
C PHE A 7 26.17 -0.74 6.57
N GLU A 8 26.22 -0.64 7.90
CA GLU A 8 25.53 0.44 8.63
C GLU A 8 25.99 1.84 8.18
N ASN A 9 27.27 1.99 7.83
CA ASN A 9 27.83 3.21 7.24
C ASN A 9 27.51 3.39 5.74
N ASP A 10 27.26 2.29 5.02
CA ASP A 10 27.09 2.25 3.55
C ASP A 10 25.62 2.19 3.11
N LEU A 11 24.69 2.40 4.05
CA LEU A 11 23.26 2.45 3.73
C LEU A 11 22.97 3.53 2.67
N PRO A 12 22.13 3.25 1.64
CA PRO A 12 21.80 4.22 0.59
C PRO A 12 20.80 5.29 1.06
N GLY A 13 20.72 6.41 0.35
CA GLY A 13 19.62 7.37 0.55
C GLY A 13 18.27 6.76 0.13
N VAL A 14 17.23 6.99 0.92
CA VAL A 14 15.86 6.50 0.70
C VAL A 14 14.89 7.67 0.64
N ASP A 15 14.20 7.79 -0.50
CA ASP A 15 13.12 8.73 -0.70
C ASP A 15 11.78 8.03 -0.46
N ILE A 16 10.96 8.54 0.45
CA ILE A 16 9.62 8.01 0.74
C ILE A 16 8.58 8.94 0.17
N PHE A 17 7.74 8.43 -0.73
CA PHE A 17 6.67 9.17 -1.37
C PHE A 17 5.33 8.79 -0.75
N VAL A 18 4.61 9.81 -0.28
CA VAL A 18 3.22 9.74 0.15
C VAL A 18 2.40 10.62 -0.79
N CYS A 19 1.35 10.07 -1.40
CA CYS A 19 0.46 10.84 -2.27
C CYS A 19 -0.91 10.95 -1.62
N THR A 20 -1.49 12.15 -1.66
CA THR A 20 -2.88 12.42 -1.30
C THR A 20 -3.61 13.15 -2.42
N ALA A 21 -4.90 12.85 -2.58
CA ALA A 21 -5.74 13.35 -3.64
C ALA A 21 -6.53 14.60 -3.24
N ASP A 22 -7.20 14.58 -2.09
CA ASP A 22 -8.10 15.66 -1.64
C ASP A 22 -8.42 15.51 -0.14
N PRO A 23 -8.36 16.59 0.66
CA PRO A 23 -8.56 16.53 2.12
C PRO A 23 -9.97 16.13 2.57
N VAL A 24 -10.98 16.19 1.67
CA VAL A 24 -12.35 15.75 1.97
C VAL A 24 -12.46 14.23 1.91
N ILE A 25 -11.78 13.61 0.94
CA ILE A 25 -11.79 12.15 0.74
C ILE A 25 -10.75 11.49 1.64
N GLU A 26 -9.59 12.14 1.80
CA GLU A 26 -8.45 11.66 2.55
C GLU A 26 -8.13 12.70 3.64
N PRO A 27 -8.73 12.56 4.85
CA PRO A 27 -8.63 13.57 5.90
C PRO A 27 -7.16 13.90 6.24
N PRO A 28 -6.78 15.17 6.42
CA PRO A 28 -5.39 15.55 6.68
C PRO A 28 -4.76 14.80 7.86
N MET A 29 -5.52 14.55 8.92
CA MET A 29 -5.02 13.81 10.09
C MET A 29 -4.62 12.36 9.76
N MET A 30 -5.32 11.69 8.84
CA MET A 30 -4.94 10.36 8.37
C MET A 30 -3.62 10.42 7.61
N VAL A 31 -3.48 11.38 6.68
CA VAL A 31 -2.25 11.60 5.91
C VAL A 31 -1.06 11.88 6.83
N ILE A 32 -1.25 12.72 7.85
CA ILE A 32 -0.18 13.09 8.80
C ILE A 32 0.26 11.92 9.67
N ASN A 33 -0.65 11.04 10.11
CA ASN A 33 -0.26 9.83 10.83
C ASN A 33 0.61 8.91 9.97
N THR A 34 0.30 8.79 8.68
CA THR A 34 1.14 8.09 7.71
C THR A 34 2.52 8.73 7.60
N VAL A 35 2.59 10.05 7.38
CA VAL A 35 3.86 10.80 7.29
C VAL A 35 4.71 10.63 8.55
N LEU A 36 4.13 10.85 9.73
CA LEU A 36 4.84 10.68 11.02
C LEU A 36 5.34 9.24 11.21
N SER A 37 4.57 8.25 10.76
CA SER A 37 4.98 6.84 10.86
C SER A 37 6.20 6.50 10.00
N VAL A 38 6.30 7.08 8.79
CA VAL A 38 7.42 6.83 7.88
C VAL A 38 8.62 7.72 8.18
N MET A 39 8.44 8.86 8.85
CA MET A 39 9.56 9.65 9.37
C MET A 39 10.26 8.94 10.55
N ALA A 40 9.55 8.09 11.29
CA ALA A 40 10.07 7.36 12.45
C ALA A 40 10.58 5.94 12.10
N TYR A 41 11.07 5.72 10.87
CA TYR A 41 11.78 4.49 10.52
C TYR A 41 13.10 4.39 11.30
N ASP A 42 13.52 3.17 11.63
CA ASP A 42 14.85 2.93 12.19
C ASP A 42 15.87 2.96 11.05
N TYR A 43 16.24 4.18 10.67
CA TYR A 43 17.15 4.47 9.57
C TYR A 43 17.92 5.76 9.89
N PRO A 44 19.16 5.94 9.38
CA PRO A 44 19.88 7.20 9.56
C PRO A 44 19.04 8.39 9.04
N PRO A 45 18.69 9.38 9.88
CA PRO A 45 17.80 10.47 9.50
C PRO A 45 18.29 11.27 8.28
N GLU A 46 19.61 11.48 8.18
CA GLU A 46 20.27 12.19 7.09
C GLU A 46 20.18 11.46 5.74
N LYS A 47 19.84 10.16 5.75
CA LYS A 47 19.64 9.33 4.56
C LYS A 47 18.17 9.09 4.24
N LEU A 48 17.25 9.66 5.02
CA LEU A 48 15.81 9.48 4.87
C LEU A 48 15.16 10.80 4.46
N SER A 49 14.39 10.78 3.36
CA SER A 49 13.70 11.98 2.87
C SER A 49 12.24 11.64 2.56
N ILE A 50 11.31 12.40 3.14
CA ILE A 50 9.87 12.16 3.03
C ILE A 50 9.25 13.27 2.18
N TYR A 51 8.48 12.86 1.19
CA TYR A 51 7.80 13.74 0.26
C TYR A 51 6.30 13.48 0.30
N LEU A 52 5.53 14.51 0.68
CA LEU A 52 4.07 14.52 0.55
C LEU A 52 3.69 15.23 -0.75
N SER A 53 3.14 14.49 -1.71
CA SER A 53 2.49 15.07 -2.89
C SER A 53 1.00 15.24 -2.64
N ASP A 54 0.52 16.46 -2.75
CA ASP A 54 -0.89 16.82 -2.63
C ASP A 54 -1.46 17.18 -4.00
N ASP A 55 -2.28 16.29 -4.56
CA ASP A 55 -2.94 16.56 -5.84
C ASP A 55 -4.11 17.56 -5.69
N GLY A 56 -4.61 17.80 -4.48
CA GLY A 56 -5.64 18.80 -4.21
C GLY A 56 -5.08 20.23 -4.11
N GLY A 57 -3.79 20.36 -3.79
CA GLY A 57 -3.13 21.64 -3.52
C GLY A 57 -3.77 22.38 -2.35
N SER A 58 -4.19 21.65 -1.31
CA SER A 58 -4.93 22.22 -0.19
C SER A 58 -4.00 22.85 0.83
N ASP A 59 -4.31 24.09 1.18
CA ASP A 59 -3.67 24.81 2.28
C ASP A 59 -3.90 24.10 3.63
N LEU A 60 -5.03 23.42 3.84
CA LEU A 60 -5.30 22.60 5.03
C LEU A 60 -4.36 21.40 5.12
N THR A 61 -4.08 20.71 4.00
CA THR A 61 -3.13 19.59 3.97
C THR A 61 -1.72 20.09 4.29
N PHE A 62 -1.32 21.23 3.72
CA PHE A 62 -0.03 21.85 4.04
C PHE A 62 0.05 22.30 5.50
N TYR A 63 -1.00 22.90 6.05
CA TYR A 63 -1.07 23.25 7.47
C TYR A 63 -0.95 22.03 8.37
N ALA A 64 -1.63 20.93 8.04
CA ALA A 64 -1.50 19.69 8.79
C ALA A 64 -0.06 19.16 8.76
N LEU A 65 0.64 19.29 7.62
CA LEU A 65 2.04 18.89 7.50
C LEU A 65 2.98 19.80 8.30
N LEU A 66 2.68 21.09 8.35
CA LEU A 66 3.38 22.05 9.21
C LEU A 66 3.21 21.68 10.69
N GLU A 67 1.99 21.41 11.14
CA GLU A 67 1.75 20.94 12.50
C GLU A 67 2.49 19.61 12.80
N ALA A 68 2.55 18.71 11.82
CA ALA A 68 3.31 17.47 11.92
C ALA A 68 4.82 17.70 12.05
N SER A 69 5.39 18.68 11.33
CA SER A 69 6.82 18.99 11.38
C SER A 69 7.24 19.51 12.77
N HIS A 70 6.33 20.14 13.51
CA HIS A 70 6.55 20.54 14.89
C HIS A 70 6.46 19.35 15.84
N PHE A 71 5.45 18.49 15.69
CA PHE A 71 5.26 17.31 16.55
C PHE A 71 6.34 16.25 16.34
N CYS A 72 6.87 16.09 15.13
CA CYS A 72 7.87 15.06 14.82
C CYS A 72 9.16 15.19 15.65
N LYS A 73 9.51 16.43 16.06
CA LYS A 73 10.65 16.74 16.95
C LYS A 73 10.56 16.06 18.32
N TYR A 74 9.36 15.66 18.72
CA TYR A 74 9.10 14.94 19.97
C TYR A 74 8.80 13.46 19.71
N TRP A 75 8.06 13.17 18.63
CA TRP A 75 7.62 11.81 18.30
C TRP A 75 8.77 10.88 17.91
N ILE A 76 9.70 11.36 17.07
CA ILE A 76 10.82 10.55 16.56
C ILE A 76 11.77 10.11 17.70
N PRO A 77 12.27 11.00 18.58
CA PRO A 77 13.12 10.57 19.69
C PRO A 77 12.39 9.63 20.65
N TYR A 78 11.11 9.90 20.95
CA TYR A 78 10.26 8.99 21.74
C TYR A 78 10.17 7.59 21.12
N CYS A 79 9.92 7.53 19.81
CA CYS A 79 9.90 6.31 19.02
C CYS A 79 11.22 5.54 19.12
N ASN A 80 12.34 6.24 19.00
CA ASN A 80 13.68 5.64 19.02
C ASN A 80 14.08 5.13 20.40
N LYS A 81 13.78 5.91 21.44
CA LYS A 81 14.05 5.61 22.85
C LYS A 81 13.29 4.39 23.35
N PHE A 82 11.99 4.31 23.07
CA PHE A 82 11.12 3.24 23.59
C PHE A 82 10.83 2.12 22.58
N LYS A 83 11.47 2.15 21.39
CA LYS A 83 11.26 1.16 20.32
C LYS A 83 9.77 0.93 20.00
N VAL A 84 9.03 2.04 19.92
CA VAL A 84 7.58 2.08 19.71
C VAL A 84 7.19 1.34 18.44
N GLU A 85 6.18 0.48 18.50
CA GLU A 85 5.56 -0.12 17.31
C GLU A 85 4.06 -0.32 17.56
N PRO A 86 3.16 -0.01 16.59
CA PRO A 86 3.44 0.60 15.28
C PRO A 86 3.94 2.05 15.37
N ARG A 87 4.54 2.56 14.29
CA ARG A 87 5.11 3.92 14.24
C ARG A 87 4.10 5.04 14.00
N SER A 88 2.88 4.68 13.61
CA SER A 88 1.77 5.63 13.51
C SER A 88 1.31 6.03 14.92
N PRO A 89 1.33 7.33 15.29
CA PRO A 89 0.87 7.78 16.59
C PRO A 89 -0.59 7.37 16.86
N ALA A 90 -1.50 7.57 15.90
CA ALA A 90 -2.90 7.16 16.02
C ALA A 90 -3.03 5.67 16.35
N ALA A 91 -2.35 4.80 15.60
CA ALA A 91 -2.43 3.35 15.81
C ALA A 91 -1.79 2.95 17.15
N TYR A 92 -0.65 3.57 17.49
CA TYR A 92 0.05 3.32 18.74
C TYR A 92 -0.82 3.64 19.96
N PHE A 93 -1.41 4.85 20.00
CA PHE A 93 -2.27 5.27 21.11
C PHE A 93 -3.57 4.47 21.24
N ILE A 94 -4.09 3.92 20.15
CA ILE A 94 -5.23 2.99 20.20
C ILE A 94 -4.81 1.62 20.73
N SER A 95 -3.61 1.15 20.38
CA SER A 95 -3.10 -0.18 20.76
C SER A 95 -2.54 -0.27 22.19
N LEU A 96 -2.33 0.87 22.85
CA LEU A 96 -1.79 0.96 24.21
C LEU A 96 -2.73 0.25 25.20
N SER A 97 -2.23 -0.83 25.82
CA SER A 97 -2.87 -1.47 26.96
C SER A 97 -2.46 -0.78 28.27
N ASP A 98 -3.23 -0.98 29.35
CA ASP A 98 -3.01 -0.33 30.66
C ASP A 98 -1.68 -0.68 31.35
N GLN A 99 -0.83 -1.52 30.75
CA GLN A 99 0.47 -1.96 31.27
C GLN A 99 1.59 -1.11 30.65
N VAL A 100 1.69 0.16 31.06
CA VAL A 100 2.80 1.05 30.67
C VAL A 100 3.91 0.91 31.71
N ASP A 101 5.16 0.73 31.25
CA ASP A 101 6.34 0.72 32.14
C ASP A 101 6.41 2.06 32.90
N ALA A 102 6.70 2.01 34.21
CA ALA A 102 6.78 3.19 35.06
C ALA A 102 7.79 4.22 34.52
N ASN A 103 8.85 3.76 33.84
CA ASN A 103 9.86 4.61 33.21
C ASN A 103 9.40 5.30 31.93
N GLN A 104 8.30 4.84 31.32
CA GLN A 104 7.71 5.40 30.10
C GLN A 104 6.52 6.32 30.39
N ALA A 105 5.92 6.22 31.58
CA ALA A 105 4.64 6.86 31.90
C ALA A 105 4.67 8.39 31.75
N GLU A 106 5.72 9.07 32.22
CA GLU A 106 5.83 10.52 32.13
C GLU A 106 5.98 11.02 30.68
N ASP A 107 6.94 10.44 29.94
CA ASP A 107 7.16 10.73 28.52
C ASP A 107 5.90 10.44 27.69
N LEU A 108 5.20 9.34 27.99
CA LEU A 108 3.95 8.97 27.32
C LEU A 108 2.85 10.02 27.52
N VAL A 109 2.67 10.55 28.75
CA VAL A 109 1.67 11.59 29.03
C VAL A 109 1.97 12.86 28.24
N ILE A 110 3.23 13.28 28.20
CA ILE A 110 3.66 14.47 27.46
C ILE A 110 3.42 14.28 25.96
N ILE A 111 3.87 13.16 25.40
CA ILE A 111 3.76 12.88 23.95
C ILE A 111 2.31 12.69 23.52
N LYS A 112 1.49 12.03 24.35
CA LYS A 112 0.04 11.90 24.11
C LYS A 112 -0.64 13.26 24.10
N ARG A 113 -0.33 14.13 25.06
CA ARG A 113 -0.88 15.49 25.11
C ARG A 113 -0.49 16.31 23.87
N LEU A 114 0.78 16.27 23.47
CA LEU A 114 1.25 16.98 22.26
C LEU A 114 0.55 16.48 21.00
N TYR A 115 0.32 15.16 20.90
CA TYR A 115 -0.43 14.56 19.80
C TYR A 115 -1.90 14.99 19.77
N GLU A 116 -2.57 14.99 20.94
CA GLU A 116 -3.95 15.45 21.09
C GLU A 116 -4.08 16.94 20.74
N ASP A 117 -3.14 17.78 21.18
CA ASP A 117 -3.11 19.21 20.87
C ASP A 117 -2.95 19.46 19.37
N MET A 118 -2.03 18.74 18.71
CA MET A 118 -1.85 18.79 17.26
C MET A 118 -3.13 18.35 16.53
N THR A 119 -3.71 17.22 16.93
CA THR A 119 -4.95 16.67 16.36
C THR A 119 -6.09 17.69 16.47
N ASN A 120 -6.27 18.29 17.64
CA ASN A 120 -7.29 19.31 17.88
C ASN A 120 -7.10 20.53 16.97
N ARG A 121 -5.86 21.00 16.77
CA ARG A 121 -5.58 22.12 15.86
C ARG A 121 -5.92 21.78 14.40
N ILE A 122 -5.51 20.61 13.92
CA ILE A 122 -5.76 20.16 12.54
C ILE A 122 -7.26 19.94 12.31
N GLU A 123 -7.94 19.23 13.20
CA GLU A 123 -9.37 18.96 13.08
C GLU A 123 -10.22 20.23 13.18
N THR A 124 -9.86 21.16 14.06
CA THR A 124 -10.57 22.44 14.17
C THR A 124 -10.44 23.24 12.89
N ALA A 125 -9.23 23.34 12.32
CA ALA A 125 -9.02 23.99 11.03
C ALA A 125 -9.81 23.31 9.90
N SER A 126 -9.82 21.98 9.88
CA SER A 126 -10.57 21.18 8.89
C SER A 126 -12.09 21.39 9.01
N LYS A 127 -12.64 21.39 10.23
CA LYS A 127 -14.07 21.63 10.50
C LYS A 127 -14.50 23.06 10.14
N LEU A 128 -13.63 24.04 10.39
CA LEU A 128 -13.90 25.44 10.05
C LEU A 128 -13.62 25.78 8.58
N GLY A 129 -12.93 24.91 7.84
CA GLY A 129 -12.51 25.16 6.46
C GLY A 129 -11.55 26.34 6.32
N ARG A 130 -10.84 26.72 7.40
CA ARG A 130 -9.93 27.88 7.42
C ARG A 130 -8.76 27.62 8.36
N ILE A 131 -7.61 28.17 7.99
CA ILE A 131 -6.37 28.09 8.79
C ILE A 131 -6.35 29.26 9.79
N PRO A 132 -5.93 29.04 11.04
CA PRO A 132 -5.74 30.11 12.04
C PRO A 132 -4.63 31.11 11.68
N GLU A 133 -4.26 31.99 12.62
CA GLU A 133 -3.26 33.07 12.48
C GLU A 133 -1.90 32.62 11.91
N VAL A 134 -1.55 31.34 12.02
CA VAL A 134 -0.33 30.74 11.45
C VAL A 134 -0.20 31.02 9.95
N ARG A 135 -1.33 31.16 9.22
CA ARG A 135 -1.34 31.51 7.80
C ARG A 135 -0.59 32.82 7.51
N THR A 136 -0.71 33.83 8.39
CA THR A 136 -0.04 35.13 8.19
C THR A 136 1.37 35.17 8.77
N GLN A 137 1.78 34.16 9.53
CA GLN A 137 3.08 34.10 10.20
C GLN A 137 4.11 33.26 9.45
N HIS A 138 3.67 32.32 8.61
CA HIS A 138 4.55 31.42 7.88
C HIS A 138 4.56 31.76 6.38
N ASP A 139 5.70 32.23 5.88
CA ASP A 139 5.89 32.71 4.50
C ASP A 139 5.50 31.68 3.43
N GLY A 140 5.59 30.37 3.75
CA GLY A 140 5.19 29.29 2.86
C GLY A 140 3.72 29.34 2.39
N PHE A 141 2.82 29.99 3.14
CA PHE A 141 1.41 30.14 2.71
C PHE A 141 1.20 31.18 1.61
N SER A 142 2.16 32.07 1.36
CA SER A 142 2.06 33.10 0.32
C SER A 142 1.87 32.50 -1.09
N GLN A 143 2.31 31.26 -1.31
CA GLN A 143 2.09 30.52 -2.55
C GLN A 143 0.59 30.22 -2.83
N TRP A 144 -0.26 30.28 -1.80
CA TRP A 144 -1.71 30.17 -1.96
C TRP A 144 -2.40 31.49 -2.27
N ASP A 145 -1.70 32.62 -2.24
CA ASP A 145 -2.30 33.91 -2.59
C ASP A 145 -2.57 34.03 -4.09
N SER A 146 -1.79 33.33 -4.93
CA SER A 146 -2.04 33.19 -6.38
C SER A 146 -2.90 31.96 -6.73
N PHE A 147 -3.31 31.17 -5.74
CA PHE A 147 -4.05 29.94 -5.96
C PHE A 147 -5.48 30.23 -6.42
N SER A 148 -5.81 29.86 -7.67
CA SER A 148 -7.13 30.11 -8.22
C SER A 148 -8.09 28.96 -7.92
N SER A 149 -7.68 27.72 -8.19
CA SER A 149 -8.48 26.52 -7.88
C SER A 149 -7.61 25.26 -7.87
N ARG A 150 -8.12 24.15 -7.34
CA ARG A 150 -7.48 22.81 -7.42
C ARG A 150 -7.17 22.31 -8.84
N ARG A 151 -7.67 22.98 -9.88
CA ARG A 151 -7.40 22.66 -11.30
C ARG A 151 -6.59 23.75 -12.01
N ASP A 152 -6.32 24.87 -11.35
CA ASP A 152 -5.59 26.00 -11.89
C ASP A 152 -4.79 26.70 -10.77
N HIS A 153 -3.53 26.31 -10.65
CA HIS A 153 -2.59 26.86 -9.70
C HIS A 153 -1.15 26.58 -10.14
N ASP A 154 -0.23 27.43 -9.71
CA ASP A 154 1.20 27.23 -9.91
C ASP A 154 1.72 26.05 -9.07
N THR A 155 2.97 25.64 -9.32
CA THR A 155 3.62 24.65 -8.46
C THR A 155 3.88 25.26 -7.08
N ILE A 156 3.50 24.53 -6.05
CA ILE A 156 3.75 24.85 -4.65
C ILE A 156 4.76 23.83 -4.12
N LEU A 157 5.94 24.29 -3.73
CA LEU A 157 7.02 23.44 -3.22
C LEU A 157 7.54 24.08 -1.94
N GLN A 158 7.49 23.33 -0.84
CA GLN A 158 7.95 23.75 0.47
C GLN A 158 8.81 22.67 1.10
N VAL A 159 10.02 23.02 1.53
CA VAL A 159 10.88 22.15 2.35
C VAL A 159 10.68 22.58 3.80
N LEU A 160 9.91 21.80 4.57
CA LEU A 160 9.59 22.13 5.96
C LEU A 160 10.72 21.77 6.92
N ILE A 161 11.44 20.70 6.58
CA ILE A 161 12.62 20.24 7.32
C ILE A 161 13.66 19.91 6.26
N ASP A 162 14.82 20.56 6.33
CA ASP A 162 15.97 20.24 5.51
C ASP A 162 16.92 19.36 6.34
N GLY A 163 16.93 18.06 6.08
CA GLY A 163 17.79 17.12 6.82
C GLY A 163 19.29 17.30 6.52
N SER A 164 19.65 18.14 5.53
CA SER A 164 21.04 18.54 5.29
C SER A 164 21.47 19.74 6.15
N ASP A 165 20.52 20.47 6.73
CA ASP A 165 20.79 21.58 7.65
C ASP A 165 21.07 21.03 9.08
N PRO A 166 22.27 21.25 9.64
CA PRO A 166 22.59 20.82 11.00
C PRO A 166 21.71 21.47 12.09
N SER A 167 20.99 22.55 11.77
CA SER A 167 20.05 23.21 12.70
C SER A 167 18.68 22.53 12.75
N ALA A 168 18.36 21.67 11.78
CA ALA A 168 17.10 20.93 11.70
C ALA A 168 17.10 19.71 12.62
N THR A 169 17.13 19.96 13.94
CA THR A 169 17.21 18.91 14.95
C THR A 169 15.90 18.71 15.72
N ASP A 170 15.79 17.54 16.32
CA ASP A 170 14.80 17.22 17.34
C ASP A 170 15.16 17.85 18.70
N ILE A 171 14.36 17.55 19.72
CA ILE A 171 14.57 18.07 21.08
C ILE A 171 15.81 17.49 21.80
N GLU A 172 16.37 16.39 21.30
CA GLU A 172 17.58 15.75 21.82
C GLU A 172 18.84 16.20 21.06
N GLY A 173 18.67 17.06 20.03
CA GLY A 173 19.77 17.55 19.19
C GLY A 173 20.15 16.60 18.05
N CYS A 174 19.35 15.57 17.77
CA CYS A 174 19.57 14.68 16.64
C CYS A 174 18.95 15.27 15.36
N VAL A 175 19.60 15.08 14.22
CA VAL A 175 19.13 15.56 12.91
C VAL A 175 17.80 14.87 12.55
N LEU A 176 16.87 15.64 11.98
CA LEU A 176 15.59 15.13 11.50
C LEU A 176 15.63 14.76 10.01
N PRO A 177 14.83 13.77 9.57
CA PRO A 177 14.66 13.48 8.15
C PRO A 177 14.12 14.67 7.36
N THR A 178 14.55 14.81 6.11
CA THR A 178 14.02 15.85 5.20
C THR A 178 12.52 15.66 5.00
N LEU A 179 11.75 16.76 5.06
CA LEU A 179 10.31 16.76 4.87
C LEU A 179 9.90 17.79 3.82
N VAL A 180 9.33 17.32 2.71
CA VAL A 180 8.98 18.14 1.56
C VAL A 180 7.49 18.03 1.23
N TYR A 181 6.84 19.17 1.02
CA TYR A 181 5.50 19.28 0.44
C TYR A 181 5.59 19.66 -1.03
N LEU A 182 4.82 18.97 -1.88
CA LEU A 182 4.67 19.31 -3.29
C LEU A 182 3.19 19.29 -3.69
N ALA A 183 2.69 20.43 -4.20
CA ALA A 183 1.55 20.45 -5.10
C ALA A 183 2.04 20.87 -6.49
N ARG A 184 1.97 19.95 -7.44
CA ARG A 184 2.40 20.20 -8.82
C ARG A 184 1.50 21.22 -9.52
N GLU A 185 2.05 21.98 -10.46
CA GLU A 185 1.25 22.88 -11.31
C GLU A 185 0.11 22.13 -12.00
N LYS A 186 -1.06 22.77 -12.03
CA LYS A 186 -2.24 22.30 -12.74
C LYS A 186 -2.82 23.42 -13.58
N ARG A 187 -3.25 23.08 -14.79
CA ARG A 187 -3.98 23.96 -15.70
C ARG A 187 -5.21 23.25 -16.24
N PRO A 188 -6.36 23.93 -16.43
CA PRO A 188 -7.60 23.29 -16.88
C PRO A 188 -7.50 22.55 -18.22
N GLN A 189 -6.60 23.01 -19.10
CA GLN A 189 -6.39 22.45 -20.44
C GLN A 189 -5.43 21.25 -20.47
N HIS A 190 -4.76 20.95 -19.36
CA HIS A 190 -3.71 19.93 -19.31
C HIS A 190 -4.16 18.75 -18.45
N PHE A 191 -4.28 17.58 -19.08
CA PHE A 191 -4.56 16.35 -18.35
C PHE A 191 -3.35 15.95 -17.49
N HIS A 192 -3.58 15.72 -16.21
CA HIS A 192 -2.51 15.60 -15.22
C HIS A 192 -2.18 14.14 -14.84
N ASN A 193 -2.84 13.12 -15.40
CA ASN A 193 -2.51 11.70 -15.16
C ASN A 193 -2.57 11.27 -13.67
N PHE A 194 -3.42 11.91 -12.85
CA PHE A 194 -3.68 11.52 -11.45
C PHE A 194 -2.41 11.15 -10.66
N LYS A 195 -2.42 10.01 -9.96
CA LYS A 195 -1.34 9.53 -9.11
C LYS A 195 -0.05 9.25 -9.90
N ALA A 196 -0.13 8.61 -11.06
CA ALA A 196 1.04 8.42 -11.94
C ALA A 196 1.79 9.73 -12.22
N GLY A 197 1.07 10.81 -12.55
CA GLY A 197 1.68 12.10 -12.81
C GLY A 197 2.23 12.78 -11.55
N ALA A 198 1.60 12.56 -10.39
CA ALA A 198 2.06 13.08 -9.10
C ALA A 198 3.39 12.41 -8.71
N MET A 199 3.45 11.08 -8.79
CA MET A 199 4.65 10.30 -8.51
C MET A 199 5.79 10.63 -9.46
N ASN A 200 5.52 10.80 -10.76
CA ASN A 200 6.55 11.22 -11.71
C ASN A 200 7.05 12.64 -11.45
N ALA A 201 6.23 13.54 -10.90
CA ALA A 201 6.68 14.85 -10.45
C ALA A 201 7.59 14.72 -9.21
N LEU A 202 7.22 13.88 -8.25
CA LEU A 202 8.06 13.57 -7.08
C LEU A 202 9.43 13.02 -7.48
N ILE A 203 9.51 12.06 -8.42
CA ILE A 203 10.80 11.53 -8.91
C ILE A 203 11.71 12.66 -9.42
N ARG A 204 11.14 13.63 -10.17
CA ARG A 204 11.91 14.77 -10.69
C ARG A 204 12.36 15.71 -9.58
N VAL A 205 11.48 16.02 -8.64
CA VAL A 205 11.77 16.92 -7.51
C VAL A 205 12.79 16.28 -6.57
N SER A 206 12.61 15.01 -6.21
CA SER A 206 13.50 14.30 -5.29
C SER A 206 14.91 14.17 -5.87
N SER A 207 15.05 13.96 -7.19
CA SER A 207 16.35 13.97 -7.87
C SER A 207 17.15 15.28 -7.74
N LYS A 208 16.50 16.38 -7.36
CA LYS A 208 17.13 17.68 -7.13
C LYS A 208 17.35 18.02 -5.66
N ILE A 209 16.62 17.38 -4.75
CA ILE A 209 16.67 17.68 -3.32
C ILE A 209 17.56 16.64 -2.61
N SER A 210 17.14 15.37 -2.57
CA SER A 210 17.87 14.30 -1.86
C SER A 210 18.60 13.33 -2.79
N ASN A 211 18.09 13.15 -4.01
CA ASN A 211 18.58 12.18 -4.99
C ASN A 211 18.77 10.77 -4.40
N GLY A 212 17.77 10.29 -3.65
CA GLY A 212 17.77 8.97 -3.04
C GLY A 212 17.91 7.85 -4.08
N GLN A 213 18.69 6.82 -3.75
CA GLN A 213 18.91 5.68 -4.66
C GLN A 213 17.71 4.72 -4.66
N ILE A 214 16.98 4.67 -3.54
CA ILE A 214 15.82 3.82 -3.33
C ILE A 214 14.60 4.70 -3.10
N ILE A 215 13.48 4.33 -3.74
CA ILE A 215 12.20 5.00 -3.57
C ILE A 215 11.21 4.03 -2.92
N LEU A 216 10.64 4.43 -1.79
CA LEU A 216 9.54 3.74 -1.14
C LEU A 216 8.24 4.51 -1.39
N ASN A 217 7.24 3.85 -1.98
CA ASN A 217 5.92 4.44 -2.18
C ASN A 217 4.90 3.88 -1.21
N VAL A 218 4.20 4.79 -0.52
CA VAL A 218 3.23 4.49 0.52
C VAL A 218 1.97 5.30 0.23
N ASP A 219 0.79 4.69 0.32
CA ASP A 219 -0.44 5.49 0.23
C ASP A 219 -0.73 6.18 1.54
N CYS A 220 -1.47 7.28 1.48
CA CYS A 220 -1.80 8.08 2.65
C CYS A 220 -2.62 7.34 3.72
N ASP A 221 -3.25 6.21 3.36
CA ASP A 221 -4.02 5.33 4.26
C ASP A 221 -3.21 4.12 4.76
N MET A 222 -1.92 4.04 4.43
CA MET A 222 -0.99 2.97 4.84
C MET A 222 0.12 3.56 5.73
N TYR A 223 0.37 2.96 6.89
CA TYR A 223 1.39 3.40 7.82
C TYR A 223 2.40 2.28 8.16
N SER A 224 3.54 2.68 8.72
CA SER A 224 4.60 1.76 9.14
C SER A 224 4.20 1.00 10.42
N ASN A 225 4.05 -0.31 10.30
CA ASN A 225 3.84 -1.20 11.45
C ASN A 225 5.14 -1.89 11.90
N ASN A 226 6.21 -1.79 11.13
CA ASN A 226 7.53 -2.27 11.51
C ASN A 226 8.59 -1.29 11.01
N SER A 227 9.29 -0.64 11.94
CA SER A 227 10.39 0.29 11.63
C SER A 227 11.58 -0.31 10.89
N GLN A 228 11.68 -1.64 10.82
CA GLN A 228 12.74 -2.31 10.08
C GLN A 228 12.39 -2.54 8.60
N SER A 229 11.18 -2.17 8.14
CA SER A 229 10.71 -2.54 6.79
C SER A 229 11.62 -2.04 5.66
N VAL A 230 12.17 -0.82 5.80
CA VAL A 230 13.15 -0.27 4.83
C VAL A 230 14.41 -1.11 4.81
N ARG A 231 14.93 -1.44 6.00
CA ARG A 231 16.12 -2.28 6.19
C ARG A 231 15.92 -3.71 5.65
N ASP A 232 14.77 -4.29 5.89
CA ASP A 232 14.40 -5.60 5.36
C ASP A 232 14.36 -5.61 3.82
N ALA A 233 13.85 -4.53 3.20
CA ALA A 233 13.82 -4.40 1.74
C ALA A 233 15.25 -4.27 1.17
N LEU A 234 16.09 -3.48 1.81
CA LEU A 234 17.48 -3.25 1.41
C LEU A 234 18.33 -4.53 1.44
N CYS A 235 17.99 -5.52 2.26
CA CYS A 235 18.65 -6.83 2.23
C CYS A 235 18.60 -7.49 0.85
N PHE A 236 17.57 -7.20 0.04
CA PHE A 236 17.45 -7.72 -1.32
C PHE A 236 18.23 -6.86 -2.33
N PHE A 237 18.12 -5.53 -2.23
CA PHE A 237 18.80 -4.63 -3.16
C PHE A 237 20.33 -4.62 -3.00
N MET A 238 20.81 -4.81 -1.77
CA MET A 238 22.24 -4.80 -1.44
C MET A 238 22.88 -6.20 -1.51
N ASP A 239 22.16 -7.21 -1.99
CA ASP A 239 22.74 -8.54 -2.23
C ASP A 239 23.78 -8.45 -3.37
N GLU A 240 25.04 -8.81 -3.08
CA GLU A 240 26.15 -8.66 -4.03
C GLU A 240 25.97 -9.50 -5.31
N GLU A 241 25.31 -10.64 -5.22
CA GLU A 241 25.15 -11.56 -6.36
C GLU A 241 23.95 -11.20 -7.23
N LYS A 242 22.80 -10.87 -6.62
CA LYS A 242 21.51 -10.76 -7.32
C LYS A 242 20.81 -9.42 -7.12
N GLY A 243 21.27 -8.58 -6.20
CA GLY A 243 20.62 -7.31 -5.87
C GLY A 243 20.50 -6.37 -7.07
N HIS A 244 21.51 -6.38 -7.94
CA HIS A 244 21.53 -5.59 -9.17
C HIS A 244 20.48 -6.02 -10.22
N GLU A 245 19.86 -7.19 -10.08
CA GLU A 245 18.76 -7.66 -10.95
C GLU A 245 17.37 -7.27 -10.41
N ILE A 246 17.28 -6.82 -9.16
CA ILE A 246 16.02 -6.58 -8.46
C ILE A 246 15.58 -5.13 -8.66
N ALA A 247 14.45 -4.92 -9.32
CA ALA A 247 13.89 -3.60 -9.52
C ALA A 247 13.02 -3.14 -8.34
N TYR A 248 12.32 -4.05 -7.67
CA TYR A 248 11.43 -3.71 -6.56
C TYR A 248 11.18 -4.87 -5.60
N VAL A 249 10.87 -4.52 -4.35
CA VAL A 249 10.44 -5.43 -3.29
C VAL A 249 9.01 -5.08 -2.90
N GLN A 250 8.08 -6.01 -3.14
CA GLN A 250 6.68 -5.89 -2.77
C GLN A 250 6.45 -6.43 -1.36
N PHE A 251 5.85 -5.61 -0.49
CA PHE A 251 5.30 -6.04 0.79
C PHE A 251 3.80 -6.33 0.66
N PRO A 252 3.24 -7.25 1.46
CA PRO A 252 1.78 -7.41 1.54
C PRO A 252 1.14 -6.13 2.08
N GLN A 253 0.07 -5.66 1.44
CA GLN A 253 -0.83 -4.68 2.06
C GLN A 253 -1.77 -5.42 3.00
N ASN A 254 -1.74 -5.06 4.28
CA ASN A 254 -2.60 -5.64 5.31
C ASN A 254 -3.44 -4.52 5.91
N PHE A 255 -4.64 -4.85 6.37
CA PHE A 255 -5.60 -3.87 6.88
C PHE A 255 -6.06 -4.29 8.26
N GLU A 256 -6.18 -3.34 9.20
CA GLU A 256 -6.57 -3.63 10.59
C GLU A 256 -8.07 -3.64 10.82
N ASN A 257 -8.82 -2.87 10.03
CA ASN A 257 -10.27 -2.69 10.20
C ASN A 257 -11.11 -3.74 9.44
N VAL A 258 -10.49 -4.82 8.96
CA VAL A 258 -11.15 -5.89 8.21
C VAL A 258 -11.77 -6.90 9.18
N THR A 259 -13.09 -7.09 9.07
CA THR A 259 -13.80 -8.10 9.88
C THR A 259 -13.44 -9.53 9.41
N LYS A 260 -13.56 -10.53 10.29
CA LYS A 260 -13.23 -11.95 10.01
C LYS A 260 -13.89 -12.55 8.75
N ASN A 261 -14.90 -11.90 8.17
CA ASN A 261 -15.72 -12.43 7.06
C ASN A 261 -15.46 -11.72 5.71
N GLU A 262 -14.38 -10.97 5.54
CA GLU A 262 -14.15 -10.20 4.32
C GLU A 262 -13.25 -10.93 3.30
N ILE A 263 -13.73 -11.02 2.05
CA ILE A 263 -13.23 -11.92 0.99
C ILE A 263 -12.41 -11.16 -0.08
N TYR A 264 -12.30 -9.83 0.00
CA TYR A 264 -12.00 -8.97 -1.16
C TYR A 264 -10.62 -8.27 -1.15
N SER A 265 -9.66 -8.71 -0.35
CA SER A 265 -8.33 -8.06 -0.32
C SER A 265 -7.46 -8.46 -1.51
N SER A 266 -6.96 -7.49 -2.29
CA SER A 266 -5.92 -7.67 -3.30
C SER A 266 -4.95 -6.49 -3.31
N SER A 267 -3.65 -6.75 -3.50
CA SER A 267 -2.62 -5.70 -3.55
C SER A 267 -1.47 -6.04 -4.49
N LEU A 268 -1.06 -5.07 -5.32
CA LEU A 268 0.17 -5.02 -6.11
C LEU A 268 0.58 -3.54 -6.22
N ARG A 269 1.86 -3.21 -6.02
CA ARG A 269 2.45 -1.88 -6.24
C ARG A 269 3.90 -2.01 -6.67
N VAL A 270 4.24 -1.39 -7.79
CA VAL A 270 5.59 -1.42 -8.32
C VAL A 270 6.12 -0.01 -8.50
N LEU A 271 7.35 0.24 -8.04
CA LEU A 271 8.18 1.33 -8.53
C LEU A 271 9.58 0.84 -8.83
N SER A 272 10.14 1.33 -9.94
CA SER A 272 11.58 1.29 -10.22
C SER A 272 12.04 2.70 -10.58
N GLN A 273 13.33 2.88 -10.86
CA GLN A 273 13.89 4.12 -11.38
C GLN A 273 13.24 4.61 -12.68
N THR A 274 12.42 3.79 -13.35
CA THR A 274 11.57 4.23 -14.46
C THR A 274 10.26 4.81 -13.94
N GLY A 275 9.89 6.01 -14.39
CA GLY A 275 8.62 6.64 -14.02
C GLY A 275 7.39 5.80 -14.36
N LEU A 276 6.29 6.05 -13.65
CA LEU A 276 5.03 5.34 -13.84
C LEU A 276 4.47 5.57 -15.24
N LYS A 277 3.94 4.51 -15.83
CA LYS A 277 3.28 4.55 -17.13
C LYS A 277 1.94 5.28 -17.02
N TYR A 278 1.63 6.12 -18.01
CA TYR A 278 0.34 6.82 -18.07
C TYR A 278 -0.70 6.07 -18.89
N GLY A 279 -1.96 6.46 -18.73
CA GLY A 279 -3.06 6.08 -19.60
C GLY A 279 -3.86 4.86 -19.15
N CYS A 280 -3.72 4.42 -17.90
CA CYS A 280 -4.52 3.34 -17.32
C CYS A 280 -4.77 3.60 -15.82
N PRO A 281 -5.97 3.27 -15.28
CA PRO A 281 -6.27 3.37 -13.84
C PRO A 281 -5.45 2.46 -12.91
N VAL A 282 -4.81 1.43 -13.47
CA VAL A 282 -3.89 0.51 -12.79
C VAL A 282 -2.47 0.71 -13.36
N GLU A 283 -2.00 1.95 -13.32
CA GLU A 283 -0.69 2.33 -13.84
C GLU A 283 0.47 1.53 -13.21
N ASP A 284 0.30 1.10 -11.97
CA ASP A 284 1.22 0.29 -11.19
C ASP A 284 1.41 -1.09 -11.80
N VAL A 285 0.33 -1.75 -12.22
CA VAL A 285 0.35 -3.05 -12.89
C VAL A 285 1.08 -2.96 -14.23
N ILE A 286 0.77 -1.96 -15.06
CA ILE A 286 1.47 -1.76 -16.35
C ILE A 286 2.95 -1.43 -16.13
N THR A 287 3.26 -0.60 -15.14
CA THR A 287 4.64 -0.23 -14.81
C THR A 287 5.43 -1.47 -14.41
N GLY A 288 4.87 -2.31 -13.52
CA GLY A 288 5.47 -3.58 -13.13
C GLY A 288 5.71 -4.54 -14.30
N LEU A 289 4.70 -4.72 -15.15
CA LEU A 289 4.83 -5.54 -16.35
C LEU A 289 5.93 -5.00 -17.28
N SER A 290 5.97 -3.68 -17.48
CA SER A 290 7.00 -3.04 -18.32
C SER A 290 8.41 -3.25 -17.78
N ILE A 291 8.59 -3.19 -16.46
CA ILE A 291 9.88 -3.39 -15.79
C ILE A 291 10.33 -4.84 -15.96
N GLN A 292 9.45 -5.80 -15.69
CA GLN A 292 9.78 -7.22 -15.81
C GLN A 292 10.02 -7.65 -17.26
N CYS A 293 9.29 -7.08 -18.22
CA CYS A 293 9.55 -7.27 -19.65
C CYS A 293 10.91 -6.71 -20.13
N GLN A 294 11.57 -5.87 -19.33
CA GLN A 294 12.93 -5.40 -19.59
C GLN A 294 14.00 -6.30 -18.95
N GLY A 295 13.60 -7.42 -18.33
CA GLY A 295 14.50 -8.40 -17.71
C GLY A 295 14.71 -8.23 -16.21
N TRP A 296 14.15 -7.17 -15.60
CA TRP A 296 14.25 -6.95 -14.17
C TRP A 296 13.42 -7.96 -13.37
N LYS A 297 13.92 -8.30 -12.18
CA LYS A 297 13.25 -9.19 -11.24
C LYS A 297 12.55 -8.39 -10.13
N SER A 298 11.57 -9.02 -9.52
CA SER A 298 10.86 -8.50 -8.35
C SER A 298 10.88 -9.52 -7.22
N VAL A 299 10.88 -9.03 -5.99
CA VAL A 299 10.76 -9.88 -4.79
C VAL A 299 9.43 -9.62 -4.12
N TYR A 300 8.74 -10.68 -3.69
CA TYR A 300 7.62 -10.58 -2.77
C TYR A 300 8.09 -10.98 -1.38
N PHE A 301 8.06 -10.04 -0.43
CA PHE A 301 8.57 -10.25 0.93
C PHE A 301 7.44 -10.13 1.95
N ASN A 302 7.17 -11.22 2.67
CA ASN A 302 6.13 -11.31 3.70
C ASN A 302 6.79 -11.55 5.08
N PRO A 303 7.19 -10.49 5.80
CA PRO A 303 7.81 -10.62 7.12
C PRO A 303 6.84 -11.16 8.18
N LYS A 304 7.39 -11.72 9.27
CA LYS A 304 6.59 -12.22 10.42
C LYS A 304 5.71 -11.11 11.02
N ARG A 305 6.30 -9.95 11.30
CA ARG A 305 5.57 -8.72 11.61
C ARG A 305 5.28 -8.01 10.31
N LYS A 306 4.01 -7.73 10.02
CA LYS A 306 3.61 -7.04 8.79
C LYS A 306 4.31 -5.68 8.71
N GLY A 307 4.94 -5.39 7.57
CA GLY A 307 5.67 -4.13 7.40
C GLY A 307 4.74 -2.91 7.37
N PHE A 308 3.63 -3.06 6.65
CA PHE A 308 2.66 -2.00 6.40
C PHE A 308 1.26 -2.44 6.80
N LEU A 309 0.55 -1.55 7.48
CA LEU A 309 -0.86 -1.69 7.81
C LEU A 309 -1.62 -0.46 7.31
N GLY A 310 -2.87 -0.63 6.92
CA GLY A 310 -3.71 0.48 6.51
C GLY A 310 -5.18 0.30 6.83
N VAL A 311 -5.98 1.22 6.30
CA VAL A 311 -7.42 1.30 6.51
C VAL A 311 -8.14 0.88 5.23
N ALA A 312 -8.85 -0.25 5.27
CA ALA A 312 -9.68 -0.71 4.18
C ALA A 312 -10.97 0.12 4.06
N ALA A 313 -11.55 0.17 2.86
CA ALA A 313 -12.90 0.68 2.65
C ALA A 313 -13.91 -0.13 3.48
N THR A 314 -14.69 0.54 4.33
CA THR A 314 -15.63 -0.12 5.25
C THR A 314 -17.06 -0.20 4.71
N THR A 315 -17.33 0.41 3.56
CA THR A 315 -18.69 0.47 2.99
C THR A 315 -18.73 -0.17 1.61
N LEU A 316 -19.81 -0.93 1.35
CA LEU A 316 -20.02 -1.60 0.06
C LEU A 316 -19.91 -0.64 -1.15
N PRO A 317 -20.47 0.58 -1.15
CA PRO A 317 -20.32 1.49 -2.28
C PRO A 317 -18.86 1.86 -2.57
N GLN A 318 -18.05 2.09 -1.53
CA GLN A 318 -16.63 2.40 -1.71
C GLN A 318 -15.87 1.21 -2.30
N THR A 319 -16.09 0.00 -1.76
CA THR A 319 -15.48 -1.24 -2.28
C THR A 319 -15.87 -1.50 -3.73
N LEU A 320 -17.14 -1.28 -4.10
CA LEU A 320 -17.62 -1.45 -5.48
C LEU A 320 -16.98 -0.44 -6.43
N VAL A 321 -16.83 0.82 -6.03
CA VAL A 321 -16.13 1.84 -6.84
C VAL A 321 -14.66 1.45 -7.04
N GLN A 322 -14.00 0.95 -5.99
CA GLN A 322 -12.62 0.46 -6.08
C GLN A 322 -12.48 -0.74 -7.01
N HIS A 323 -13.29 -1.78 -6.84
CA HIS A 323 -13.27 -2.97 -7.69
C HIS A 323 -13.61 -2.65 -9.15
N LYS A 324 -14.57 -1.75 -9.38
CA LYS A 324 -14.88 -1.28 -10.73
C LYS A 324 -13.65 -0.66 -11.38
N ARG A 325 -12.92 0.22 -10.68
CA ARG A 325 -11.71 0.87 -11.22
C ARG A 325 -10.64 -0.15 -11.57
N TRP A 326 -10.40 -1.14 -10.71
CA TRP A 326 -9.44 -2.21 -10.97
C TRP A 326 -9.84 -3.06 -12.18
N SER A 327 -11.08 -3.54 -12.20
CA SER A 327 -11.61 -4.36 -13.30
C SER A 327 -11.59 -3.62 -14.63
N GLU A 328 -11.97 -2.33 -14.64
CA GLU A 328 -11.91 -1.48 -15.83
C GLU A 328 -10.46 -1.28 -16.30
N GLY A 329 -9.54 -1.01 -15.37
CA GLY A 329 -8.13 -0.81 -15.67
C GLY A 329 -7.47 -2.08 -16.22
N ASP A 330 -7.66 -3.23 -15.59
CA ASP A 330 -7.15 -4.53 -16.04
C ASP A 330 -7.70 -4.91 -17.41
N PHE A 331 -8.99 -4.61 -17.66
CA PHE A 331 -9.58 -4.84 -18.97
C PHE A 331 -9.02 -3.88 -20.04
N GLN A 332 -8.75 -2.62 -19.69
CA GLN A 332 -8.03 -1.70 -20.57
C GLN A 332 -6.63 -2.22 -20.90
N ILE A 333 -5.89 -2.78 -19.92
CA ILE A 333 -4.59 -3.43 -20.17
C ILE A 333 -4.75 -4.54 -21.20
N LEU A 334 -5.72 -5.44 -20.98
CA LEU A 334 -5.97 -6.59 -21.85
C LEU A 334 -6.15 -6.18 -23.31
N LEU A 335 -6.82 -5.06 -23.58
CA LEU A 335 -7.11 -4.56 -24.93
C LEU A 335 -6.01 -3.63 -25.49
N SER A 336 -5.07 -3.19 -24.66
CA SER A 336 -4.03 -2.23 -25.03
C SER A 336 -2.77 -2.90 -25.57
N LYS A 337 -1.86 -2.12 -26.16
CA LYS A 337 -0.51 -2.60 -26.55
C LYS A 337 0.29 -3.23 -25.40
N TYR A 338 -0.10 -3.00 -24.14
CA TYR A 338 0.55 -3.55 -22.95
C TYR A 338 -0.07 -4.86 -22.46
N SER A 339 -0.99 -5.49 -23.20
CA SER A 339 -1.54 -6.78 -22.75
C SER A 339 -0.43 -7.81 -22.55
N PRO A 340 -0.43 -8.52 -21.40
CA PRO A 340 0.61 -9.52 -21.11
C PRO A 340 0.70 -10.62 -22.17
N ALA A 341 -0.42 -10.92 -22.85
CA ALA A 341 -0.50 -11.98 -23.85
C ALA A 341 0.43 -11.75 -25.06
N TRP A 342 0.63 -10.50 -25.48
CA TRP A 342 1.53 -10.16 -26.58
C TRP A 342 2.75 -9.34 -26.13
N TYR A 343 2.59 -8.42 -25.20
CA TYR A 343 3.68 -7.57 -24.73
C TYR A 343 4.74 -8.35 -23.94
N GLY A 344 4.31 -9.39 -23.20
CA GLY A 344 5.19 -10.26 -22.43
C GLY A 344 5.77 -11.44 -23.21
N LEU A 345 5.27 -11.72 -24.41
CA LEU A 345 5.63 -12.90 -25.18
C LEU A 345 7.13 -12.92 -25.50
N GLY A 346 7.83 -13.95 -25.02
CA GLY A 346 9.28 -14.11 -25.19
C GLY A 346 10.14 -13.16 -24.35
N ARG A 347 9.53 -12.31 -23.50
CA ARG A 347 10.24 -11.37 -22.60
C ARG A 347 10.18 -11.77 -21.14
N ILE A 348 9.10 -12.42 -20.73
CA ILE A 348 8.89 -12.94 -19.38
C ILE A 348 8.58 -14.44 -19.44
N SER A 349 8.73 -15.13 -18.31
CA SER A 349 8.38 -16.55 -18.21
C SER A 349 6.89 -16.79 -18.46
N LEU A 350 6.54 -17.96 -19.02
CA LEU A 350 5.14 -18.30 -19.30
C LEU A 350 4.27 -18.25 -18.03
N GLY A 351 4.80 -18.71 -16.88
CA GLY A 351 4.08 -18.65 -15.60
C GLY A 351 3.79 -17.21 -15.17
N LEU A 352 4.77 -16.31 -15.32
CA LEU A 352 4.58 -14.89 -15.01
C LEU A 352 3.59 -14.22 -15.97
N GLN A 353 3.65 -14.56 -17.26
CA GLN A 353 2.70 -14.10 -18.27
C GLN A 353 1.27 -14.54 -17.91
N MET A 354 1.07 -15.80 -17.54
CA MET A 354 -0.23 -16.32 -17.09
C MET A 354 -0.70 -15.61 -15.80
N GLY A 355 0.21 -15.32 -14.88
CA GLY A 355 -0.09 -14.55 -13.67
C GLY A 355 -0.71 -13.19 -13.98
N TYR A 356 -0.08 -12.40 -14.86
CA TYR A 356 -0.67 -11.12 -15.29
C TYR A 356 -1.97 -11.28 -16.07
N CYS A 357 -2.05 -12.26 -16.98
CA CYS A 357 -3.27 -12.52 -17.76
C CYS A 357 -4.48 -12.82 -16.87
N THR A 358 -4.28 -13.47 -15.72
CA THR A 358 -5.37 -13.81 -14.78
C THR A 358 -6.11 -12.56 -14.30
N TYR A 359 -5.39 -11.48 -13.95
CA TYR A 359 -6.00 -10.21 -13.56
C TYR A 359 -6.71 -9.52 -14.73
N CYS A 360 -6.05 -9.48 -15.89
CA CYS A 360 -6.62 -8.91 -17.14
C CYS A 360 -7.93 -9.59 -17.58
N LEU A 361 -8.10 -10.88 -17.27
CA LEU A 361 -9.28 -11.67 -17.61
C LEU A 361 -10.41 -11.59 -16.56
N TRP A 362 -10.23 -10.82 -15.48
CA TRP A 362 -11.25 -10.67 -14.44
C TRP A 362 -12.58 -10.12 -14.98
N ALA A 363 -12.54 -9.00 -15.74
CA ALA A 363 -13.76 -8.42 -16.29
C ALA A 363 -14.42 -9.35 -17.34
N PRO A 364 -13.72 -9.89 -18.35
CA PRO A 364 -14.30 -10.84 -19.30
C PRO A 364 -14.97 -12.07 -18.67
N ASN A 365 -14.46 -12.53 -17.52
CA ASN A 365 -15.03 -13.67 -16.80
C ASN A 365 -16.47 -13.42 -16.30
N CYS A 366 -16.93 -12.16 -16.25
CA CYS A 366 -18.32 -11.84 -15.92
C CYS A 366 -19.32 -12.49 -16.90
N LEU A 367 -18.96 -12.64 -18.19
CA LEU A 367 -19.82 -13.26 -19.19
C LEU A 367 -20.01 -14.75 -18.91
N ALA A 368 -18.92 -15.46 -18.59
CA ALA A 368 -18.99 -16.87 -18.21
C ALA A 368 -19.85 -17.06 -16.94
N THR A 369 -19.71 -16.14 -15.97
CA THR A 369 -20.50 -16.15 -14.74
C THR A 369 -21.99 -15.89 -14.99
N LEU A 370 -22.32 -14.96 -15.90
CA LEU A 370 -23.70 -14.69 -16.31
C LEU A 370 -24.31 -15.90 -17.03
N CYS A 371 -23.58 -16.51 -17.96
CA CYS A 371 -24.02 -17.75 -18.61
C CYS A 371 -24.28 -18.86 -17.59
N TYR A 372 -23.34 -19.06 -16.66
CA TYR A 372 -23.46 -20.08 -15.63
C TYR A 372 -24.63 -19.85 -14.67
N SER A 373 -24.99 -18.60 -14.37
CA SER A 373 -26.12 -18.30 -13.49
C SER A 373 -27.47 -18.32 -14.22
N ILE A 374 -27.54 -17.87 -15.47
CA ILE A 374 -28.79 -17.73 -16.22
C ILE A 374 -29.21 -19.04 -16.89
N ILE A 375 -28.28 -19.76 -17.51
CA ILE A 375 -28.60 -20.96 -18.32
C ILE A 375 -29.30 -22.03 -17.47
N PRO A 376 -28.83 -22.41 -16.27
CA PRO A 376 -29.51 -23.41 -15.45
C PRO A 376 -30.92 -23.00 -15.05
N SER A 377 -31.11 -21.73 -14.68
CA SER A 377 -32.43 -21.21 -14.31
C SER A 377 -33.41 -21.23 -15.49
N LEU A 378 -32.96 -20.86 -16.69
CA LEU A 378 -33.78 -20.93 -17.90
C LEU A 378 -34.11 -22.37 -18.30
N CYS A 379 -33.14 -23.28 -18.22
CA CYS A 379 -33.35 -24.71 -18.47
C CYS A 379 -34.38 -25.29 -17.50
N LEU A 380 -34.29 -24.95 -16.21
CA LEU A 380 -35.24 -25.35 -15.18
C LEU A 380 -36.65 -24.83 -15.48
N LEU A 381 -36.78 -23.54 -15.81
CA LEU A 381 -38.07 -22.92 -16.15
C LEU A 381 -38.72 -23.52 -17.40
N ARG A 382 -37.92 -23.96 -18.37
CA ARG A 382 -38.40 -24.54 -19.64
C ARG A 382 -38.50 -26.06 -19.64
N GLY A 383 -38.16 -26.72 -18.52
CA GLY A 383 -38.13 -28.18 -18.44
C GLY A 383 -37.10 -28.84 -19.37
N ILE A 384 -36.06 -28.10 -19.78
CA ILE A 384 -34.99 -28.59 -20.65
C ILE A 384 -33.92 -29.23 -19.74
N PRO A 385 -33.60 -30.53 -19.93
CA PRO A 385 -32.54 -31.16 -19.14
C PRO A 385 -31.16 -30.56 -19.50
N LEU A 386 -30.44 -30.08 -18.48
CA LEU A 386 -29.08 -29.50 -18.62
C LEU A 386 -28.02 -30.52 -19.03
N VAL A 387 -28.25 -31.78 -18.70
CA VAL A 387 -27.35 -32.91 -18.95
C VAL A 387 -28.14 -33.97 -19.70
N SER A 388 -27.52 -34.62 -20.68
CA SER A 388 -28.20 -35.65 -21.46
C SER A 388 -28.59 -36.84 -20.56
N LYS A 389 -29.71 -37.51 -20.88
CA LYS A 389 -30.14 -38.71 -20.13
C LYS A 389 -29.07 -39.81 -20.11
N GLY A 390 -28.24 -39.88 -21.16
CA GLY A 390 -27.12 -40.85 -21.25
C GLY A 390 -26.00 -40.56 -20.25
N GLU A 391 -25.67 -39.29 -20.03
CA GLU A 391 -24.68 -38.88 -19.03
C GLU A 391 -25.18 -39.06 -17.60
N LEU A 392 -26.47 -38.79 -17.34
CA LEU A 392 -27.09 -39.11 -16.04
C LEU A 392 -27.03 -40.61 -15.74
N HIS A 393 -27.31 -41.44 -16.75
CA HIS A 393 -27.29 -42.89 -16.59
C HIS A 393 -25.86 -43.42 -16.37
N ALA A 394 -24.86 -42.86 -17.07
CA ALA A 394 -23.45 -43.17 -16.85
C ALA A 394 -22.97 -42.78 -15.44
N TYR A 395 -23.43 -41.63 -14.92
CA TYR A 395 -23.11 -41.18 -13.56
C TYR A 395 -23.75 -42.10 -12.50
N GLN A 396 -25.03 -42.42 -12.66
CA GLN A 396 -25.77 -43.34 -11.79
C GLN A 396 -25.17 -44.76 -11.79
N THR A 397 -24.73 -45.24 -12.95
CA THR A 397 -24.10 -46.57 -13.09
C THR A 397 -22.72 -46.60 -12.41
N ARG A 398 -21.96 -45.50 -12.45
CA ARG A 398 -20.70 -45.35 -11.69
C ARG A 398 -20.92 -45.30 -10.18
N THR A 399 -21.92 -44.56 -9.71
CA THR A 399 -22.23 -44.50 -8.26
C THR A 399 -22.78 -45.84 -7.75
N HIS A 400 -23.57 -46.55 -8.56
CA HIS A 400 -24.03 -47.90 -8.21
C HIS A 400 -22.90 -48.92 -8.15
N LYS A 401 -21.91 -48.85 -9.06
CA LYS A 401 -20.70 -49.70 -9.00
C LYS A 401 -19.89 -49.46 -7.73
N ASN A 402 -19.69 -48.20 -7.36
CA ASN A 402 -18.94 -47.86 -6.14
C ASN A 402 -19.69 -48.27 -4.86
N PHE A 403 -21.03 -48.26 -4.85
CA PHE A 403 -21.81 -48.79 -3.73
C PHE A 403 -21.82 -50.32 -3.69
N SER A 404 -21.87 -51.00 -4.84
CA SER A 404 -21.82 -52.47 -4.90
C SER A 404 -20.44 -53.04 -4.56
N GLU A 405 -19.36 -52.31 -4.81
CA GLU A 405 -18.00 -52.70 -4.38
C GLU A 405 -17.77 -52.45 -2.87
N SER A 406 -18.60 -51.64 -2.22
CA SER A 406 -18.53 -51.38 -0.76
C SER A 406 -19.39 -52.30 0.11
N SER A 407 -20.22 -53.15 -0.50
CA SER A 407 -21.16 -54.04 0.21
C SER A 407 -20.64 -55.48 0.42
N ASP A 408 -19.44 -55.82 -0.06
CA ASP A 408 -18.84 -57.16 0.07
C ASP A 408 -17.79 -57.31 1.19
N GLU A 409 -17.59 -56.30 2.04
CA GLU A 409 -16.85 -56.46 3.31
C GLU A 409 -17.78 -56.27 4.52
N GLY A 410 -18.56 -57.31 4.80
CA GLY A 410 -19.36 -57.41 6.00
C GLY A 410 -18.51 -57.65 7.25
N HIS A 411 -18.08 -56.57 7.92
CA HIS A 411 -17.97 -56.55 9.38
C HIS A 411 -17.94 -55.11 9.91
N VAL A 412 -19.05 -54.67 10.51
CA VAL A 412 -19.14 -53.41 11.27
C VAL A 412 -18.96 -53.74 12.76
N PRO A 413 -17.88 -53.32 13.44
CA PRO A 413 -17.83 -53.32 14.90
C PRO A 413 -18.60 -52.11 15.46
N PRO A 414 -19.09 -52.18 16.71
CA PRO A 414 -20.02 -51.19 17.24
C PRO A 414 -19.36 -49.82 17.43
N PHE A 415 -20.19 -48.79 17.24
CA PHE A 415 -19.87 -47.37 17.44
C PHE A 415 -19.25 -47.13 18.81
N ASN A 416 -17.98 -46.70 18.85
CA ASN A 416 -17.33 -46.22 20.06
C ASN A 416 -16.93 -44.75 19.87
N SER A 417 -17.53 -43.88 20.69
CA SER A 417 -17.31 -42.43 20.70
C SER A 417 -15.95 -42.10 21.31
N GLN A 418 -14.86 -42.32 20.57
CA GLN A 418 -13.50 -41.80 20.85
C GLN A 418 -12.52 -42.27 19.75
N SER A 419 -12.41 -41.50 18.65
CA SER A 419 -11.22 -41.44 17.75
C SER A 419 -11.58 -40.66 16.48
N LEU A 420 -11.28 -39.36 16.45
CA LEU A 420 -11.19 -38.59 15.21
C LEU A 420 -9.76 -38.79 14.66
N PRO A 421 -9.58 -39.33 13.43
CA PRO A 421 -8.26 -39.34 12.80
C PRO A 421 -7.93 -37.92 12.34
N LYS A 422 -6.78 -37.41 12.79
CA LYS A 422 -6.09 -36.28 12.17
C LYS A 422 -5.80 -36.66 10.71
N GLN A 423 -6.36 -35.93 9.74
CA GLN A 423 -5.87 -36.02 8.37
C GLN A 423 -4.51 -35.34 8.28
N GLU A 424 -3.47 -36.16 8.15
CA GLU A 424 -2.15 -35.75 7.70
C GLU A 424 -2.25 -35.19 6.27
N ILE A 425 -1.78 -33.96 6.12
CA ILE A 425 -1.54 -33.32 4.82
C ILE A 425 -0.28 -33.97 4.24
N ASN A 426 -0.45 -34.71 3.15
CA ASN A 426 0.63 -35.36 2.43
C ASN A 426 1.50 -34.31 1.72
N GLN A 427 2.63 -33.95 2.32
CA GLN A 427 3.69 -33.13 1.71
C GLN A 427 4.48 -33.98 0.70
N ASN A 428 4.17 -33.88 -0.59
CA ASN A 428 5.05 -34.36 -1.66
C ASN A 428 4.76 -33.70 -3.02
N TRP A 429 4.66 -32.37 -3.03
CA TRP A 429 4.62 -31.55 -4.25
C TRP A 429 5.71 -30.47 -4.29
N PHE A 430 6.88 -30.76 -3.72
CA PHE A 430 8.11 -30.04 -4.00
C PHE A 430 9.28 -31.03 -4.05
N LYS A 431 9.66 -31.41 -5.26
CA LYS A 431 11.03 -31.77 -5.62
C LYS A 431 11.39 -31.01 -6.89
#